data_AF-A0A947TBC6-F1
#
_entry.id   AF-A0A947TBC6-F1
#
_cell.length_a   1.000
_cell.length_b   1.000
_cell.length_c   1.000
_cell.angle_alpha   90.00
_cell.angle_beta   90.00
_cell.angle_gamma   90.00
#
_symmetry.space_group_name_H-M   'P 1'
#
loop_
_entity.id
_entity.type
_entity.pdbx_description
1 polymer ?
#
loop_
_entity_poly.entity_id
_entity_poly.type
_entity_poly.pdbx_seq_one_letter_code
_entity_poly.pdbx_strand_id
1 'polypeptide(L)'
;MFFDDTTLDIVTRALVLSAIGVAWVVALVRLVGLRTLSKMTNFDFVITLATGSLLAGLVQATAWTGFFQALLAMAALIFLQFLLARLRRSSDRIEAAIQNGPMFLMYDGEFIDEALKVSRVARSDVLAKLRESNALEMGKVRAVVLETTGDVSVLHGDRLDDRVVEGIERP
;
A
#
# COMPACT_ATOMS: atom_id res chain seq x y z
N MET A 1 34.71 17.04 2.89
CA MET A 1 35.76 16.07 2.53
C MET A 1 36.23 15.47 3.84
N PHE A 2 36.07 14.17 4.02
CA PHE A 2 36.48 13.39 5.19
C PHE A 2 37.91 12.88 5.05
N PHE A 3 38.37 12.66 3.81
CA PHE A 3 39.71 12.16 3.48
C PHE A 3 40.27 12.87 2.23
N ASP A 4 41.59 12.88 2.08
CA ASP A 4 42.26 13.42 0.88
C ASP A 4 42.17 12.46 -0.33
N ASP A 5 41.93 11.16 -0.09
CA ASP A 5 41.67 10.18 -1.15
C ASP A 5 40.21 10.24 -1.62
N THR A 6 40.02 10.53 -2.90
CA THR A 6 38.70 10.71 -3.54
C THR A 6 37.81 9.47 -3.42
N THR A 7 38.38 8.26 -3.51
CA THR A 7 37.59 7.02 -3.47
C THR A 7 37.11 6.75 -2.04
N LEU A 8 38.00 6.93 -1.06
CA LEU A 8 37.67 6.79 0.36
C LEU A 8 36.67 7.86 0.82
N ASP A 9 36.76 9.09 0.33
CA ASP A 9 35.78 10.15 0.62
C ASP A 9 34.38 9.78 0.10
N ILE A 10 34.28 9.29 -1.15
CA ILE A 10 33.02 8.87 -1.75
C ILE A 10 32.39 7.71 -0.95
N VAL A 11 33.17 6.67 -0.66
CA VAL A 11 32.69 5.50 0.09
C VAL A 11 32.22 5.89 1.49
N THR A 12 33.02 6.69 2.20
CA THR A 12 32.69 7.13 3.56
C THR A 12 31.43 7.99 3.56
N ARG A 13 31.34 8.94 2.65
CA ARG A 13 30.17 9.81 2.52
C ARG A 13 28.91 9.01 2.18
N ALA A 14 29.01 8.05 1.26
CA ALA A 14 27.87 7.19 0.93
C ALA A 14 27.38 6.40 2.15
N LEU A 15 28.30 5.80 2.93
CA LEU A 15 27.95 5.03 4.14
C LEU A 15 27.30 5.92 5.21
N VAL A 16 27.91 7.07 5.51
CA VAL A 16 27.43 7.99 6.55
C VAL A 16 26.07 8.58 6.19
N LEU A 17 25.91 9.11 4.97
CA LEU A 17 24.64 9.70 4.55
C LEU A 17 23.53 8.65 4.43
N SER A 18 23.85 7.42 3.99
CA SER A 18 22.88 6.32 3.98
C SER A 18 22.45 5.93 5.38
N ALA A 19 23.37 5.82 6.33
CA ALA A 19 23.05 5.50 7.72
C ALA A 19 22.13 6.57 8.34
N ILE A 20 22.43 7.85 8.12
CA ILE A 20 21.59 8.96 8.60
C ILE A 20 20.22 8.93 7.92
N GLY A 21 20.17 8.74 6.61
CA GLY A 21 18.91 8.69 5.85
C GLY A 21 18.01 7.55 6.30
N VAL A 22 18.55 6.35 6.49
CA VAL A 22 17.78 5.19 7.00
C VAL A 22 17.32 5.45 8.43
N ALA A 23 18.19 5.96 9.31
CA ALA A 23 17.81 6.30 10.68
C ALA A 23 16.67 7.34 10.71
N TRP A 24 16.70 8.32 9.81
CA TRP A 24 15.65 9.32 9.66
C TRP A 24 14.31 8.72 9.22
N VAL A 25 14.32 7.88 8.17
CA VAL A 25 13.11 7.18 7.71
C VAL A 25 12.53 6.32 8.83
N VAL A 26 13.36 5.55 9.55
CA VAL A 26 12.93 4.74 10.69
C VAL A 26 12.31 5.60 11.79
N ALA A 27 12.91 6.76 12.10
CA ALA A 27 12.35 7.69 13.07
C ALA A 27 10.98 8.22 12.64
N LEU A 28 10.84 8.67 11.39
CA LEU A 28 9.57 9.17 10.84
C LEU A 28 8.47 8.09 10.85
N VAL A 29 8.80 6.87 10.41
CA VAL A 29 7.84 5.76 10.42
C VAL A 29 7.40 5.39 11.84
N ARG A 30 8.35 5.38 12.80
CA ARG A 30 8.01 5.13 14.22
C ARG A 30 7.08 6.20 14.80
N LEU A 31 7.23 7.47 14.40
CA LEU A 31 6.37 8.56 14.85
C LEU A 31 4.94 8.45 14.29
N VAL A 32 4.78 8.01 13.04
CA VAL A 32 3.46 7.82 12.42
C VAL A 32 2.72 6.59 12.97
N GLY A 33 3.45 5.63 13.53
CA GLY A 33 2.88 4.44 14.17
C GLY A 33 2.63 3.28 13.19
N LEU A 34 2.32 2.11 13.76
CA LEU A 34 2.16 0.84 13.05
C LEU A 34 0.92 0.86 12.15
N ARG A 35 1.06 1.29 10.89
CA ARG A 35 0.26 0.70 9.81
C ARG A 35 1.04 -0.51 9.31
N THR A 36 0.63 -1.68 9.78
CA THR A 36 1.25 -2.97 9.50
C THR A 36 1.52 -3.13 7.99
N LEU A 37 2.76 -3.46 7.62
CA LEU A 37 3.21 -3.66 6.23
C LEU A 37 2.38 -4.72 5.45
N SER A 38 1.59 -5.53 6.16
CA SER A 38 0.88 -6.68 5.62
C SER A 38 -0.34 -6.34 4.73
N LYS A 39 -0.91 -5.14 4.82
CA LYS A 39 -2.06 -4.69 4.02
C LYS A 39 -1.88 -3.20 3.64
N MET A 40 -0.82 -2.89 2.90
CA MET A 40 -0.60 -1.55 2.36
C MET A 40 -1.66 -1.20 1.31
N THR A 41 -2.23 0.00 1.41
CA THR A 41 -3.10 0.51 0.35
C THR A 41 -2.26 0.97 -0.85
N ASN A 42 -2.85 1.06 -2.04
CA ASN A 42 -2.17 1.57 -3.25
C ASN A 42 -1.51 2.95 -3.01
N PHE A 43 -2.14 3.78 -2.18
CA PHE A 43 -1.60 5.09 -1.81
C PHE A 43 -0.37 4.98 -0.90
N ASP A 44 -0.40 4.09 0.10
CA ASP A 44 0.74 3.84 0.98
C ASP A 44 1.96 3.32 0.18
N PHE A 45 1.71 2.52 -0.86
CA PHE A 45 2.74 2.04 -1.77
C PHE A 45 3.42 3.17 -2.56
N VAL A 46 2.64 4.08 -3.16
CA VAL A 46 3.18 5.24 -3.92
C VAL A 46 4.05 6.13 -3.02
N ILE A 47 3.64 6.39 -1.78
CA ILE A 47 4.43 7.19 -0.83
C ILE A 47 5.70 6.47 -0.41
N THR A 48 5.63 5.16 -0.19
CA THR A 48 6.82 4.35 0.13
C THR A 48 7.85 4.45 -0.99
N LEU A 49 7.41 4.33 -2.24
CA LEU A 49 8.27 4.47 -3.42
C LEU A 49 8.85 5.89 -3.53
N ALA A 50 8.02 6.93 -3.35
CA ALA A 50 8.47 8.32 -3.37
C ALA A 50 9.48 8.63 -2.25
N THR A 51 9.28 8.06 -1.05
CA THR A 51 10.23 8.18 0.07
C THR A 51 11.56 7.52 -0.27
N GLY A 52 11.54 6.34 -0.91
CA GLY A 52 12.75 5.68 -1.40
C GLY A 52 13.51 6.52 -2.44
N SER A 53 12.80 7.17 -3.35
CA SER A 53 13.40 8.11 -4.31
C SER A 53 14.06 9.31 -3.62
N LEU A 54 13.39 9.90 -2.62
CA LEU A 54 13.96 11.00 -1.83
C LEU A 54 15.18 10.56 -1.00
N LEU A 55 15.17 9.33 -0.47
CA LEU A 55 16.32 8.75 0.23
C LEU A 55 17.51 8.59 -0.72
N ALA A 56 17.29 8.10 -1.95
CA ALA A 56 18.33 8.01 -2.96
C ALA A 56 18.91 9.40 -3.31
N GLY A 57 18.05 10.42 -3.41
CA GLY A 57 18.47 11.81 -3.60
C GLY A 57 19.27 12.37 -2.42
N LEU A 58 18.88 12.03 -1.19
CA LEU A 58 19.59 12.42 0.04
C LEU A 58 21.02 11.86 0.07
N VAL A 59 21.20 10.58 -0.25
CA VAL A 59 22.52 9.92 -0.24
C VAL A 59 23.44 10.50 -1.33
N GLN A 60 22.88 10.90 -2.47
CA GLN A 60 23.61 11.50 -3.58
C GLN A 60 23.81 13.01 -3.45
N ALA A 61 23.32 13.63 -2.38
CA ALA A 61 23.37 15.08 -2.22
C ALA A 61 24.82 15.57 -2.17
N THR A 62 25.20 16.43 -3.12
CA THR A 62 26.53 17.04 -3.21
C THR A 62 26.70 18.23 -2.27
N ALA A 63 25.61 18.91 -1.92
CA ALA A 63 25.57 20.03 -0.99
C ALA A 63 24.63 19.77 0.20
N TRP A 64 24.92 20.40 1.35
CA TRP A 64 24.09 20.30 2.56
C TRP A 64 22.66 20.80 2.34
N THR A 65 22.46 21.81 1.49
CA THR A 65 21.13 22.31 1.14
C THR A 65 20.26 21.21 0.50
N GLY A 66 20.82 20.45 -0.45
CA GLY A 66 20.13 19.31 -1.06
C GLY A 66 19.83 18.19 -0.06
N PHE A 67 20.77 17.92 0.86
CA PHE A 67 20.59 16.94 1.92
C PHE A 67 19.42 17.31 2.86
N PHE A 68 19.40 18.54 3.37
CA PHE A 68 18.32 19.01 4.26
C PHE A 68 16.98 19.15 3.53
N GLN A 69 17.00 19.55 2.26
CA GLN A 69 15.79 19.59 1.44
C GLN A 69 15.18 18.19 1.30
N ALA A 70 15.99 17.16 1.07
CA ALA A 70 15.50 15.78 0.97
C ALA A 70 14.95 15.27 2.31
N LEU A 71 15.60 15.57 3.44
CA LEU A 71 15.09 15.25 4.79
C LEU A 71 13.72 15.89 5.05
N LEU A 72 13.60 17.19 4.75
CA LEU A 72 12.37 17.94 4.94
C LEU A 72 11.26 17.45 4.00
N ALA A 73 11.59 17.15 2.74
CA ALA A 73 10.65 16.59 1.78
C ALA A 73 10.11 15.23 2.24
N MET A 74 10.97 14.35 2.78
CA MET A 74 10.52 13.07 3.37
C MET A 74 9.60 13.28 4.56
N ALA A 75 9.95 14.19 5.47
CA ALA A 75 9.12 14.52 6.62
C ALA A 75 7.75 15.08 6.21
N ALA A 76 7.72 16.00 5.24
CA ALA A 76 6.50 16.57 4.70
C ALA A 76 5.63 15.51 4.00
N LEU A 77 6.25 14.62 3.23
CA LEU A 77 5.55 13.54 2.53
C LEU A 77 4.89 12.56 3.52
N ILE A 78 5.63 12.13 4.54
CA ILE A 78 5.12 11.25 5.59
C ILE A 78 4.06 11.97 6.45
N PHE A 79 4.23 13.25 6.73
CA PHE A 79 3.22 14.05 7.42
C PHE A 79 1.92 14.16 6.60
N LEU A 80 2.02 14.39 5.29
CA LEU A 80 0.87 14.42 4.39
C LEU A 80 0.18 13.05 4.32
N GLN A 81 0.95 11.95 4.29
CA GLN A 81 0.41 10.59 4.37
C GLN A 81 -0.43 10.42 5.64
N PHE A 82 0.11 10.83 6.78
CA PHE A 82 -0.60 10.76 8.06
C PHE A 82 -1.90 11.57 8.03
N LEU A 83 -1.86 12.79 7.49
CA LEU A 83 -3.03 13.65 7.38
C LEU A 83 -4.10 13.04 6.47
N LEU A 84 -3.72 12.51 5.31
CA LEU A 84 -4.62 11.84 4.39
C LEU A 84 -5.23 10.57 4.99
N ALA A 85 -4.43 9.77 5.71
CA ALA A 85 -4.93 8.59 6.41
C ALA A 85 -5.93 8.94 7.52
N ARG A 86 -5.80 10.12 8.14
CA ARG A 86 -6.77 10.64 9.13
C ARG A 86 -8.02 11.19 8.45
N LEU A 87 -7.88 11.93 7.36
CA LEU A 87 -8.99 12.49 6.59
C LEU A 87 -9.88 11.43 5.96
N ARG A 88 -9.27 10.39 5.37
CA ARG A 88 -10.01 9.24 4.81
C ARG A 88 -10.91 8.59 5.85
N ARG A 89 -10.40 8.34 7.05
CA ARG A 89 -11.18 7.79 8.18
C ARG A 89 -12.35 8.66 8.62
N SER A 90 -12.34 9.95 8.29
CA SER A 90 -13.41 10.87 8.67
C SER A 90 -14.45 11.12 7.57
N SER A 91 -14.20 10.65 6.34
CA SER A 91 -15.08 10.94 5.21
C SER A 91 -15.00 9.90 4.10
N ASP A 92 -16.11 9.18 3.91
CA ASP A 92 -16.27 8.19 2.83
C ASP A 92 -16.10 8.80 1.44
N ARG A 93 -16.41 10.11 1.29
CA ARG A 93 -16.19 10.84 0.02
C ARG A 93 -14.71 11.00 -0.30
N ILE A 94 -13.89 11.30 0.71
CA ILE A 94 -12.44 11.42 0.55
C ILE A 94 -11.84 10.04 0.31
N GLU A 95 -12.35 9.02 1.00
CA GLU A 95 -11.97 7.63 0.75
C GLU A 95 -12.25 7.23 -0.70
N ALA A 96 -13.47 7.41 -1.20
CA ALA A 96 -13.88 7.07 -2.56
C ALA A 96 -13.15 7.88 -3.65
N ALA A 97 -12.74 9.12 -3.35
CA ALA A 97 -11.98 9.95 -4.30
C ALA A 97 -10.51 9.52 -4.42
N ILE A 98 -9.94 8.92 -3.37
CA ILE A 98 -8.52 8.54 -3.31
C ILE A 98 -8.33 7.05 -3.60
N GLN A 99 -9.29 6.21 -3.25
CA GLN A 99 -9.22 4.76 -3.38
C GLN A 99 -10.52 4.20 -3.94
N ASN A 100 -10.39 3.17 -4.76
CA ASN A 100 -11.54 2.37 -5.16
C ASN A 100 -12.06 1.61 -3.93
N GLY A 101 -13.38 1.50 -3.82
CA GLY A 101 -14.02 0.65 -2.81
C GLY A 101 -13.85 -0.84 -3.11
N PRO A 102 -14.06 -1.71 -2.11
CA PRO A 102 -14.14 -3.14 -2.34
C PRO A 102 -15.31 -3.48 -3.28
N MET A 103 -15.17 -4.55 -4.06
CA MET A 103 -16.16 -4.94 -5.07
C MET A 103 -16.33 -6.46 -5.11
N PHE A 104 -17.56 -6.95 -5.26
CA PHE A 104 -17.80 -8.38 -5.48
C PHE A 104 -17.36 -8.79 -6.89
N LEU A 105 -16.55 -9.85 -6.97
CA LEU A 105 -16.23 -10.55 -8.22
C LEU A 105 -17.07 -11.80 -8.41
N MET A 106 -17.52 -12.39 -7.29
CA MET A 106 -18.40 -13.56 -7.25
C MET A 106 -19.32 -13.43 -6.03
N TYR A 107 -20.59 -13.80 -6.16
CA TYR A 107 -21.55 -13.82 -5.05
C TYR A 107 -22.40 -15.07 -5.13
N ASP A 108 -22.51 -15.79 -4.01
CA ASP A 108 -23.23 -17.06 -3.86
C ASP A 108 -22.96 -18.09 -4.98
N GLY A 109 -21.68 -18.28 -5.31
CA GLY A 109 -21.21 -19.25 -6.31
C GLY A 109 -21.26 -18.76 -7.76
N GLU A 110 -21.82 -17.57 -8.02
CA GLU A 110 -21.96 -17.03 -9.37
C GLU A 110 -21.02 -15.86 -9.63
N PHE A 111 -20.36 -15.86 -10.80
CA PHE A 111 -19.48 -14.78 -11.23
C PHE A 111 -20.27 -13.54 -11.63
N ILE A 112 -19.75 -12.37 -11.25
CA ILE A 112 -20.35 -11.08 -11.61
C ILE A 112 -19.54 -10.51 -12.80
N ASP A 113 -20.00 -10.80 -14.02
CA ASP A 113 -19.24 -10.49 -15.24
C ASP A 113 -18.95 -8.99 -15.44
N GLU A 114 -19.89 -8.11 -15.09
CA GLU A 114 -19.67 -6.66 -15.17
C GLU A 114 -18.58 -6.20 -14.20
N ALA A 115 -18.54 -6.75 -12.98
CA ALA A 115 -17.49 -6.45 -12.00
C ALA A 115 -16.12 -6.93 -12.47
N LEU A 116 -16.03 -8.15 -13.04
CA LEU A 116 -14.80 -8.68 -13.64
C LEU A 116 -14.31 -7.79 -14.80
N LYS A 117 -15.22 -7.31 -15.64
CA LYS A 117 -14.91 -6.44 -16.78
C LYS A 117 -14.40 -5.07 -16.34
N VAL A 118 -15.07 -4.42 -15.37
CA VAL A 118 -14.67 -3.10 -14.86
C VAL A 118 -13.36 -3.18 -14.10
N SER A 119 -13.18 -4.21 -13.27
CA SER A 119 -11.96 -4.44 -12.50
C SER A 119 -10.80 -5.02 -13.31
N ARG A 120 -11.06 -5.49 -14.54
CA ARG A 120 -10.09 -6.17 -15.43
C ARG A 120 -9.50 -7.45 -14.82
N VAL A 121 -10.25 -8.10 -13.93
CA VAL A 121 -9.86 -9.39 -13.34
C VAL A 121 -10.36 -10.51 -14.24
N ALA A 122 -9.48 -11.45 -14.62
CA ALA A 122 -9.91 -12.59 -15.40
C ALA A 122 -10.58 -13.63 -14.49
N ARG A 123 -11.56 -14.38 -15.03
CA ARG A 123 -12.17 -15.51 -14.31
C ARG A 123 -11.12 -16.52 -13.82
N SER A 124 -10.03 -16.71 -14.57
CA SER A 124 -8.90 -17.57 -14.19
C SER A 124 -8.21 -17.12 -12.91
N ASP A 125 -8.14 -15.81 -12.66
CA ASP A 125 -7.49 -15.23 -11.48
C ASP A 125 -8.35 -15.47 -10.23
N VAL A 126 -9.67 -15.29 -10.36
CA VAL A 126 -10.63 -15.67 -9.32
C VAL A 126 -10.52 -17.15 -9.01
N LEU A 127 -10.50 -18.01 -10.02
CA LEU A 127 -10.32 -19.46 -9.83
C LEU A 127 -8.99 -19.81 -9.13
N ALA A 128 -7.91 -19.09 -9.43
CA ALA A 128 -6.64 -19.28 -8.73
C ALA A 128 -6.76 -18.92 -7.24
N LYS A 129 -7.46 -17.82 -6.91
CA LYS A 129 -7.72 -17.40 -5.52
C LYS A 129 -8.64 -18.34 -4.76
N LEU A 130 -9.62 -18.95 -5.43
CA LEU A 130 -10.42 -20.04 -4.85
C LEU A 130 -9.54 -21.23 -4.45
N ARG A 131 -8.57 -21.61 -5.29
CA ARG A 131 -7.62 -22.69 -4.96
C ARG A 131 -6.71 -22.30 -3.79
N GLU A 132 -6.16 -21.09 -3.81
CA GLU A 132 -5.30 -20.56 -2.74
C GLU A 132 -6.00 -20.57 -1.37
N SER A 133 -7.32 -20.31 -1.36
CA SER A 133 -8.15 -20.30 -0.15
C SER A 133 -8.76 -21.65 0.24
N ASN A 134 -8.41 -22.74 -0.48
CA ASN A 134 -8.98 -24.08 -0.28
C ASN A 134 -10.51 -24.11 -0.41
N ALA A 135 -11.10 -23.30 -1.29
CA ALA A 135 -12.51 -23.39 -1.65
C ALA A 135 -12.74 -24.60 -2.57
N LEU A 136 -13.15 -25.72 -1.98
CA LEU A 136 -13.25 -27.02 -2.66
C LEU A 136 -14.50 -27.16 -3.55
N GLU A 137 -15.56 -26.44 -3.20
CA GLU A 137 -16.88 -26.55 -3.84
C GLU A 137 -17.39 -25.15 -4.18
N MET A 138 -17.72 -24.91 -5.46
CA MET A 138 -18.24 -23.62 -5.93
C MET A 138 -19.52 -23.21 -5.20
N GLY A 139 -20.44 -24.15 -4.95
CA GLY A 139 -21.70 -23.88 -4.25
C GLY A 139 -21.55 -23.52 -2.77
N LYS A 140 -20.35 -23.64 -2.20
CA LYS A 140 -20.03 -23.17 -0.84
C LYS A 140 -19.31 -21.84 -0.82
N VAL A 141 -19.01 -21.24 -1.97
CA VAL A 141 -18.40 -19.91 -2.02
C VAL A 141 -19.50 -18.86 -1.92
N ARG A 142 -19.49 -18.09 -0.84
CA ARG A 142 -20.50 -17.06 -0.58
C ARG A 142 -20.15 -15.73 -1.19
N ALA A 143 -18.88 -15.37 -1.21
CA ALA A 143 -18.41 -14.17 -1.86
C ALA A 143 -16.94 -14.28 -2.25
N VAL A 144 -16.59 -13.63 -3.36
CA VAL A 144 -15.23 -13.28 -3.70
C VAL A 144 -15.18 -11.77 -3.84
N VAL A 145 -14.31 -11.12 -3.08
CA VAL A 145 -14.23 -9.66 -2.99
C VAL A 145 -12.86 -9.22 -3.46
N LEU A 146 -12.84 -8.29 -4.42
CA LEU A 146 -11.66 -7.50 -4.75
C LEU A 146 -11.52 -6.38 -3.72
N GLU A 147 -10.45 -6.42 -2.94
CA GLU A 147 -10.17 -5.44 -1.89
C GLU A 147 -9.55 -4.16 -2.45
N THR A 148 -9.59 -3.09 -1.67
CA THR A 148 -8.97 -1.79 -2.02
C THR A 148 -7.44 -1.88 -2.18
N THR A 149 -6.82 -2.92 -1.61
CA THR A 149 -5.40 -3.24 -1.76
C THR A 149 -5.08 -3.98 -3.07
N GLY A 150 -6.09 -4.34 -3.87
CA GLY A 150 -5.95 -5.18 -5.06
C GLY A 150 -5.80 -6.68 -4.74
N ASP A 151 -5.89 -7.07 -3.47
CA ASP A 151 -5.94 -8.46 -3.05
C ASP A 151 -7.36 -9.01 -3.25
N VAL A 152 -7.49 -10.33 -3.31
CA VAL A 152 -8.78 -10.99 -3.48
C VAL A 152 -9.08 -11.86 -2.27
N SER A 153 -10.13 -11.49 -1.56
CA SER A 153 -10.65 -12.24 -0.42
C SER A 153 -11.67 -13.27 -0.89
N VAL A 154 -11.58 -14.50 -0.39
CA VAL A 154 -12.54 -15.57 -0.66
C VAL A 154 -13.25 -15.92 0.65
N LEU A 155 -14.58 -15.84 0.63
CA LEU A 155 -15.45 -16.18 1.75
C LEU A 155 -16.26 -17.43 1.35
N HIS A 156 -15.95 -18.56 1.97
CA HIS A 156 -16.63 -19.84 1.73
C HIS A 156 -17.06 -20.51 3.04
N GLY A 157 -18.15 -21.27 2.99
CA GLY A 157 -18.77 -21.90 4.14
C GLY A 157 -20.29 -21.95 4.03
N ASP A 158 -20.95 -22.40 5.09
CA ASP A 158 -22.39 -22.65 5.04
C ASP A 158 -23.22 -21.35 5.02
N ARG A 159 -22.75 -20.29 5.68
CA ARG A 159 -23.43 -18.99 5.76
C ARG A 159 -22.44 -17.83 5.73
N LEU A 160 -22.85 -16.72 5.12
CA LEU A 160 -22.16 -15.42 5.19
C LEU A 160 -22.95 -14.46 6.10
N ASP A 161 -22.27 -13.81 7.04
CA ASP A 161 -22.85 -12.76 7.88
C ASP A 161 -22.78 -11.43 7.12
N ASP A 162 -23.91 -10.73 6.98
CA ASP A 162 -24.00 -9.48 6.23
C ASP A 162 -23.05 -8.39 6.74
N ARG A 163 -22.69 -8.43 8.03
CA ARG A 163 -21.73 -7.48 8.64
C ARG A 163 -20.30 -7.65 8.11
N VAL A 164 -19.96 -8.82 7.59
CA VAL A 164 -18.63 -9.09 7.02
C VAL A 164 -18.45 -8.41 5.66
N VAL A 165 -19.56 -8.16 4.95
CA VAL A 165 -19.58 -7.56 3.61
C VAL A 165 -20.23 -6.16 3.60
N GLU A 166 -20.33 -5.54 4.77
CA GLU A 166 -20.84 -4.18 4.89
C GLU A 166 -19.94 -3.20 4.12
N GLY A 167 -20.54 -2.24 3.42
CA GLY A 167 -19.82 -1.27 2.60
C GLY A 167 -19.41 -1.75 1.20
N ILE A 168 -19.73 -2.99 0.83
CA ILE A 168 -19.59 -3.50 -0.54
C ILE A 168 -20.93 -3.34 -1.26
N GLU A 169 -20.92 -2.68 -2.42
CA GLU A 169 -22.12 -2.52 -3.25
C GLU A 169 -22.57 -3.91 -3.73
N ARG A 170 -23.80 -4.31 -3.37
CA ARG A 170 -24.34 -5.62 -3.73
C ARG A 170 -24.68 -5.68 -5.23
N PRO A 171 -24.45 -6.83 -5.88
CA PRO A 171 -24.88 -7.05 -7.26
C PRO A 171 -26.39 -7.04 -7.43
#